data_AF-A0A7W7FWK7-F1
#
_entry.id   AF-A0A7W7FWK7-F1
#
_cell.length_a   1.000
_cell.length_b   1.000
_cell.length_c   1.000
_cell.angle_alpha   90.00
_cell.angle_beta   90.00
_cell.angle_gamma   90.00
#
_symmetry.space_group_name_H-M   'P 1'
#
loop_
_entity.id
_entity.type
_entity.pdbx_description
1 polymer ?
#
loop_
_entity_poly.entity_id
_entity_poly.type
_entity_poly.pdbx_seq_one_letter_code
_entity_poly.pdbx_strand_id
1 'polypeptide(L)'
;MALSVWLSLLSPVVALLVAFWGFRRSTRADRLRAFFDLHERYLSAEVRAGRRLLHQRVAGRSAEELAELDRDSLDRIGYTLAVLNSIAIACAGGYVDRRMVRRSMGRSYAGVIAAARPYIDRVEALRGFRPYPFAESLAGQLREGAHVESRD
;
A
#
# COMPACT_ATOMS: atom_id res chain seq x y z
N MET A 1 -12.69 -54.82 13.39
CA MET A 1 -12.38 -53.85 14.46
C MET A 1 -11.24 -52.89 14.12
N ALA A 2 -10.12 -53.31 13.51
CA ALA A 2 -9.02 -52.39 13.18
C ALA A 2 -9.43 -51.27 12.19
N LEU A 3 -10.19 -51.59 11.13
CA LEU A 3 -10.58 -50.63 10.09
C LEU A 3 -11.43 -49.46 10.62
N SER A 4 -12.36 -49.73 11.54
CA SER A 4 -13.24 -48.73 12.14
C SER A 4 -12.49 -47.78 13.09
N VAL A 5 -11.45 -48.28 13.79
CA VAL A 5 -10.57 -47.45 14.63
C VAL A 5 -9.72 -46.53 13.76
N TRP A 6 -9.14 -47.04 12.66
CA TRP A 6 -8.39 -46.23 11.69
C TRP A 6 -9.26 -45.14 11.03
N LEU A 7 -10.50 -45.46 10.64
CA LEU A 7 -11.45 -44.48 10.11
C LEU A 7 -11.81 -43.39 11.13
N SER A 8 -11.98 -43.75 12.41
CA SER A 8 -12.25 -42.79 13.48
C SER A 8 -11.07 -41.89 13.83
N LEU A 9 -9.84 -42.33 13.58
CA LEU A 9 -8.62 -41.52 13.74
C LEU A 9 -8.32 -40.65 12.51
N LEU A 10 -8.66 -41.11 11.30
CA LEU A 10 -8.48 -40.33 10.07
C LEU A 10 -9.52 -39.21 9.93
N SER A 11 -10.75 -39.40 10.39
CA SER A 11 -11.83 -38.42 10.26
C SER A 11 -11.51 -37.05 10.90
N PRO A 12 -10.99 -36.96 12.15
CA PRO A 12 -10.58 -35.69 12.75
C PRO A 12 -9.44 -35.01 12.00
N VAL A 13 -8.47 -35.78 11.50
CA VAL A 13 -7.34 -35.25 10.74
C VAL A 13 -7.80 -34.66 9.41
N VAL A 14 -8.67 -35.35 8.68
CA VAL A 14 -9.25 -34.84 7.43
C VAL A 14 -10.11 -33.60 7.69
N ALA A 15 -10.91 -33.59 8.76
CA ALA A 15 -11.69 -32.42 9.15
C ALA A 15 -10.81 -31.21 9.49
N LEU A 16 -9.70 -31.42 10.23
CA LEU A 16 -8.72 -30.38 10.54
C LEU A 16 -8.03 -29.86 9.26
N LEU A 17 -7.66 -30.74 8.33
CA LEU A 17 -7.06 -30.33 7.05
C LEU A 17 -8.04 -29.51 6.20
N VAL A 18 -9.31 -29.91 6.13
CA VAL A 18 -10.37 -29.17 5.42
C VAL A 18 -10.61 -27.82 6.09
N ALA A 19 -10.69 -27.76 7.42
CA ALA A 19 -10.87 -26.51 8.16
C ALA A 19 -9.67 -25.57 7.97
N PHE A 20 -8.44 -26.08 8.09
CA PHE A 20 -7.23 -25.30 7.85
C PHE A 20 -7.15 -24.79 6.42
N TRP A 21 -7.49 -25.63 5.43
CA TRP A 21 -7.52 -25.22 4.03
C TRP A 21 -8.60 -24.17 3.77
N GLY A 22 -9.80 -24.35 4.34
CA GLY A 22 -10.90 -23.39 4.28
C GLY A 22 -10.49 -22.03 4.86
N PHE A 23 -9.92 -22.02 6.06
CA PHE A 23 -9.41 -20.81 6.73
C PHE A 23 -8.30 -20.13 5.93
N ARG A 24 -7.35 -20.89 5.38
CA ARG A 24 -6.29 -20.33 4.52
C ARG A 24 -6.85 -19.73 3.23
N ARG A 25 -7.87 -20.37 2.65
CA ARG A 25 -8.53 -19.91 1.42
C ARG A 25 -9.36 -18.65 1.69
N SER A 26 -10.14 -18.60 2.77
CA SER A 26 -10.91 -17.40 3.14
C SER A 26 -9.99 -16.22 3.38
N THR A 27 -8.92 -16.42 4.16
CA THR A 27 -7.91 -15.38 4.42
C THR A 27 -7.30 -14.85 3.12
N ARG A 28 -7.09 -15.71 2.10
CA ARG A 28 -6.59 -15.28 0.79
C ARG A 28 -7.64 -14.47 0.01
N ALA A 29 -8.89 -14.90 0.02
CA ALA A 29 -9.98 -14.17 -0.65
C ALA A 29 -10.19 -12.78 -0.03
N ASP A 30 -10.14 -12.68 1.30
CA ASP A 30 -10.30 -11.42 2.03
C ASP A 30 -9.15 -10.44 1.69
N ARG A 31 -7.91 -10.95 1.64
CA ARG A 31 -6.75 -10.15 1.21
C ARG A 31 -6.87 -9.65 -0.23
N LEU A 32 -7.37 -10.48 -1.14
CA LEU A 32 -7.61 -10.09 -2.54
C LEU A 32 -8.69 -9.02 -2.64
N ARG A 33 -9.79 -9.15 -1.89
CA ARG A 33 -10.84 -8.16 -1.84
C ARG A 33 -10.32 -6.82 -1.30
N ALA A 34 -9.63 -6.86 -0.16
CA ALA A 34 -9.01 -5.66 0.42
C ALA A 34 -8.03 -4.98 -0.55
N PHE A 35 -7.26 -5.77 -1.32
CA PHE A 35 -6.41 -5.24 -2.37
C PHE A 35 -7.22 -4.52 -3.46
N PHE A 36 -8.29 -5.12 -3.98
CA PHE A 36 -9.10 -4.49 -5.03
C PHE A 36 -9.78 -3.21 -4.55
N ASP A 37 -10.34 -3.22 -3.35
CA ASP A 37 -10.98 -2.03 -2.75
C ASP A 37 -9.97 -0.87 -2.63
N LEU A 38 -8.74 -1.17 -2.20
CA LEU A 38 -7.67 -0.18 -2.11
C LEU A 38 -7.14 0.24 -3.49
N HIS A 39 -7.08 -0.68 -4.45
CA HIS A 39 -6.65 -0.40 -5.80
C HIS A 39 -7.64 0.49 -6.53
N GLU A 40 -8.94 0.28 -6.35
CA GLU A 40 -9.99 1.13 -6.89
C GLU A 40 -9.87 2.56 -6.34
N ARG A 41 -9.68 2.71 -5.02
CA ARG A 41 -9.42 4.03 -4.39
C ARG A 41 -8.14 4.68 -4.93
N TYR A 42 -7.07 3.91 -5.11
CA TYR A 42 -5.82 4.41 -5.71
C TYR A 42 -6.02 4.92 -7.15
N LEU A 43 -6.95 4.30 -7.87
CA LEU A 43 -7.36 4.65 -9.21
C LEU A 43 -8.48 5.69 -9.26
N SER A 44 -8.92 6.28 -8.14
CA SER A 44 -9.96 7.31 -8.18
C SER A 44 -9.48 8.57 -8.93
N ALA A 45 -10.41 9.36 -9.46
CA ALA A 45 -10.09 10.57 -10.21
C ALA A 45 -9.35 11.60 -9.33
N GLU A 46 -9.73 11.69 -8.07
CA GLU A 46 -9.16 12.58 -7.05
C GLU A 46 -7.70 12.20 -6.77
N VAL A 47 -7.42 10.91 -6.53
CA VAL A 47 -6.05 10.43 -6.27
C VAL A 47 -5.19 10.55 -7.52
N ARG A 48 -5.74 10.27 -8.72
CA ARG A 48 -5.02 10.53 -9.99
C ARG A 48 -4.68 12.02 -10.15
N ALA A 49 -5.61 12.91 -9.85
CA ALA A 49 -5.40 14.35 -9.94
C ALA A 49 -4.32 14.83 -8.96
N GLY A 50 -4.39 14.41 -7.69
CA GLY A 50 -3.37 14.77 -6.70
C GLY A 50 -2.00 14.18 -7.02
N ARG A 51 -1.91 12.97 -7.58
CA ARG A 51 -0.64 12.43 -8.10
C ARG A 51 -0.05 13.29 -9.22
N ARG A 52 -0.89 13.79 -10.14
CA ARG A 52 -0.43 14.73 -11.19
C ARG A 52 0.06 16.05 -10.58
N LEU A 53 -0.66 16.60 -9.60
CA LEU A 53 -0.24 17.81 -8.89
C LEU A 53 1.12 17.63 -8.21
N LEU A 54 1.35 16.50 -7.55
CA LEU A 54 2.64 16.18 -6.93
C LEU A 54 3.79 16.24 -7.95
N HIS A 55 3.61 15.65 -9.13
CA HIS A 55 4.64 15.67 -10.17
C HIS A 55 4.82 17.05 -10.84
N GLN A 56 3.75 17.80 -11.04
CA GLN A 56 3.79 19.05 -11.80
C GLN A 56 4.11 20.29 -10.95
N ARG A 57 3.69 20.29 -9.69
CA ARG A 57 3.64 21.47 -8.82
C ARG A 57 4.46 21.32 -7.54
N VAL A 58 4.90 20.10 -7.19
CA VAL A 58 5.68 19.84 -5.96
C VAL A 58 7.08 19.34 -6.26
N ALA A 59 7.23 18.42 -7.20
CA ALA A 59 8.53 17.83 -7.53
C ALA A 59 9.57 18.91 -7.89
N GLY A 60 10.70 18.90 -7.20
CA GLY A 60 11.80 19.84 -7.43
C GLY A 60 11.58 21.26 -6.92
N ARG A 61 10.47 21.53 -6.22
CA ARG A 61 10.17 22.85 -5.65
C ARG A 61 10.73 23.03 -4.24
N SER A 62 11.06 24.28 -3.89
CA SER A 62 11.49 24.66 -2.55
C SER A 62 10.30 24.78 -1.59
N ALA A 63 10.58 24.82 -0.27
CA ALA A 63 9.54 25.01 0.73
C ALA A 63 8.79 26.35 0.57
N GLU A 64 9.47 27.40 0.09
CA GLU A 64 8.92 28.73 -0.16
C GLU A 64 7.95 28.72 -1.35
N GLU A 65 8.35 28.09 -2.47
CA GLU A 65 7.49 27.95 -3.65
C GLU A 65 6.23 27.13 -3.34
N LEU A 66 6.33 26.14 -2.45
CA LEU A 66 5.19 25.38 -1.98
C LEU A 66 4.22 26.20 -1.10
N ALA A 67 4.66 27.35 -0.57
CA ALA A 67 3.81 28.23 0.23
C ALA A 67 2.78 28.98 -0.61
N GLU A 68 3.10 29.15 -1.89
CA GLU A 68 2.27 29.86 -2.87
C GLU A 68 1.19 28.96 -3.49
N LEU A 69 1.22 27.66 -3.21
CA LEU A 69 0.17 26.74 -3.65
C LEU A 69 -1.16 27.08 -2.99
N ASP A 70 -2.21 27.06 -3.80
CA ASP A 70 -3.56 27.27 -3.32
C ASP A 70 -4.02 26.13 -2.39
N ARG A 71 -4.99 26.44 -1.53
CA ARG A 71 -5.48 25.51 -0.51
C ARG A 71 -6.08 24.24 -1.10
N ASP A 72 -6.80 24.32 -2.21
CA ASP A 72 -7.42 23.15 -2.87
C ASP A 72 -6.35 22.19 -3.39
N SER A 73 -5.28 22.71 -3.98
CA SER A 73 -4.11 21.90 -4.37
C SER A 73 -3.48 21.19 -3.18
N LEU A 74 -3.26 21.90 -2.07
CA LEU A 74 -2.67 21.34 -0.85
C LEU A 74 -3.56 20.25 -0.23
N ASP A 75 -4.88 20.45 -0.22
CA ASP A 75 -5.85 19.47 0.31
C ASP A 75 -5.90 18.21 -0.56
N ARG A 76 -5.88 18.35 -1.89
CA ARG A 76 -5.84 17.20 -2.83
C ARG A 76 -4.54 16.41 -2.72
N ILE A 77 -3.41 17.09 -2.54
CA ILE A 77 -2.11 16.46 -2.28
C ILE A 77 -2.17 15.69 -0.95
N GLY A 78 -2.64 16.34 0.11
CA GLY A 78 -2.77 15.72 1.44
C GLY A 78 -3.67 14.49 1.43
N TYR A 79 -4.83 14.57 0.78
CA TYR A 79 -5.74 13.44 0.58
C TYR A 79 -5.07 12.28 -0.18
N THR A 80 -4.40 12.60 -1.28
CA THR A 80 -3.66 11.61 -2.08
C THR A 80 -2.63 10.88 -1.22
N LEU A 81 -1.80 11.61 -0.47
CA LEU A 81 -0.79 11.00 0.41
C LEU A 81 -1.41 10.19 1.55
N ALA A 82 -2.56 10.61 2.09
CA ALA A 82 -3.30 9.83 3.08
C ALA A 82 -3.80 8.49 2.51
N VAL A 83 -4.29 8.47 1.26
CA VAL A 83 -4.68 7.23 0.57
C VAL A 83 -3.46 6.33 0.37
N LEU A 84 -2.34 6.87 -0.11
CA LEU A 84 -1.10 6.10 -0.26
C LEU A 84 -0.63 5.51 1.08
N ASN A 85 -0.68 6.29 2.16
CA ASN A 85 -0.31 5.84 3.50
C ASN A 85 -1.26 4.74 4.01
N SER A 86 -2.55 4.81 3.72
CA SER A 86 -3.53 3.78 4.08
C SER A 86 -3.24 2.44 3.38
N ILE A 87 -2.84 2.48 2.10
CA ILE A 87 -2.38 1.28 1.37
C ILE A 87 -1.14 0.69 2.04
N ALA A 88 -0.20 1.53 2.47
CA ALA A 88 1.01 1.07 3.15
C ALA A 88 0.72 0.45 4.52
N ILE A 89 -0.20 1.02 5.30
CA ILE A 89 -0.66 0.44 6.57
C ILE A 89 -1.28 -0.94 6.32
N ALA A 90 -2.13 -1.09 5.30
CA ALA A 90 -2.73 -2.37 4.95
C ALA A 90 -1.67 -3.42 4.56
N CYS A 91 -0.60 -3.01 3.87
CA CYS A 91 0.53 -3.88 3.57
C CYS A 91 1.35 -4.24 4.82
N ALA A 92 1.59 -3.27 5.71
CA ALA A 92 2.34 -3.49 6.95
C ALA A 92 1.61 -4.46 7.89
N GLY A 93 0.28 -4.37 7.97
CA GLY A 93 -0.55 -5.30 8.75
C GLY A 93 -0.78 -6.67 8.09
N GLY A 94 -0.25 -6.91 6.88
CA GLY A 94 -0.45 -8.17 6.16
C GLY A 94 -1.87 -8.41 5.63
N TYR A 95 -2.72 -7.37 5.65
CA TYR A 95 -4.06 -7.40 5.05
C TYR A 95 -4.03 -7.35 3.53
N VAL A 96 -2.96 -6.77 2.96
CA VAL A 96 -2.70 -6.77 1.52
C VAL A 96 -1.31 -7.33 1.25
N ASP A 97 -1.23 -8.21 0.24
CA ASP A 97 0.06 -8.74 -0.20
C ASP A 97 0.88 -7.64 -0.89
N ARG A 98 2.03 -7.32 -0.29
CA ARG A 98 3.00 -6.36 -0.82
C ARG A 98 3.45 -6.69 -2.25
N ARG A 99 3.54 -7.98 -2.60
CA ARG A 99 3.92 -8.41 -3.96
C ARG A 99 2.87 -7.99 -4.99
N MET A 100 1.59 -8.02 -4.63
CA MET A 100 0.52 -7.55 -5.51
C MET A 100 0.63 -6.05 -5.73
N VAL A 101 0.82 -5.27 -4.66
CA VAL A 101 1.01 -3.81 -4.75
C VAL A 101 2.24 -3.46 -5.60
N ARG A 102 3.35 -4.18 -5.40
CA ARG A 102 4.57 -3.99 -6.22
C ARG A 102 4.29 -4.19 -7.70
N ARG A 103 3.65 -5.30 -8.07
CA ARG A 103 3.38 -5.64 -9.47
C ARG A 103 2.37 -4.71 -10.13
N SER A 104 1.32 -4.29 -9.42
CA SER A 104 0.24 -3.49 -10.01
C SER A 104 0.54 -1.99 -10.04
N MET A 105 1.13 -1.46 -8.97
CA MET A 105 1.25 -0.01 -8.78
C MET A 105 2.61 0.44 -8.23
N GLY A 106 3.56 -0.48 -8.01
CA GLY A 106 4.78 -0.20 -7.26
C GLY A 106 5.61 0.96 -7.81
N ARG A 107 5.85 0.99 -9.13
CA ARG A 107 6.60 2.07 -9.79
C ARG A 107 5.91 3.43 -9.64
N SER A 108 4.60 3.48 -9.91
CA SER A 108 3.84 4.73 -9.80
C SER A 108 3.77 5.21 -8.35
N TYR A 109 3.52 4.29 -7.41
CA TYR A 109 3.49 4.57 -5.98
C TYR A 109 4.82 5.18 -5.50
N ALA A 110 5.95 4.51 -5.78
CA ALA A 110 7.26 4.97 -5.35
C ALA A 110 7.65 6.32 -5.99
N GLY A 111 7.34 6.50 -7.28
CA GLY A 111 7.60 7.76 -7.98
C GLY A 111 6.83 8.94 -7.40
N VAL A 112 5.56 8.73 -7.03
CA VAL A 112 4.72 9.75 -6.40
C VAL A 112 5.25 10.14 -5.03
N ILE A 113 5.64 9.16 -4.19
CA ILE A 113 6.22 9.45 -2.87
C ILE A 113 7.55 10.20 -3.01
N ALA A 114 8.38 9.84 -4.00
CA ALA A 114 9.60 10.60 -4.27
C ALA A 114 9.30 12.05 -4.69
N ALA A 115 8.30 12.27 -5.55
CA ALA A 115 7.87 13.60 -5.96
C ALA A 115 7.26 14.43 -4.81
N ALA A 116 6.64 13.76 -3.83
CA ALA A 116 6.01 14.40 -2.67
C ALA A 116 6.98 14.83 -1.57
N ARG A 117 8.26 14.43 -1.65
CA ARG A 117 9.23 14.66 -0.58
C ARG A 117 9.33 16.13 -0.14
N PRO A 118 9.40 17.13 -1.04
CA PRO A 118 9.41 18.54 -0.63
C PRO A 118 8.18 18.96 0.19
N TYR A 119 6.99 18.44 -0.16
CA TYR A 119 5.76 18.71 0.59
C TYR A 119 5.76 18.00 1.94
N ILE A 120 6.20 16.74 2.00
CA ILE A 120 6.30 15.97 3.25
C ILE A 120 7.27 16.67 4.22
N ASP A 121 8.43 17.09 3.73
CA ASP A 121 9.46 17.77 4.51
C ASP A 121 8.94 19.12 5.03
N ARG A 122 8.22 19.89 4.20
CA ARG A 122 7.54 21.13 4.63
C ARG A 122 6.52 20.86 5.74
N VAL A 123 5.66 19.85 5.58
CA VAL A 123 4.63 19.54 6.57
C VAL A 123 5.25 19.05 7.87
N GLU A 124 6.34 18.28 7.81
CA GLU A 124 7.13 17.90 8.99
C GLU A 124 7.68 19.12 9.71
N ALA A 125 8.29 20.07 8.99
CA ALA A 125 8.81 21.30 9.58
C ALA A 125 7.72 22.13 10.27
N LEU A 126 6.50 22.15 9.72
CA LEU A 126 5.37 22.87 10.30
C LEU A 126 4.71 22.14 11.49
N ARG A 127 4.66 20.81 11.49
CA ARG A 127 3.94 20.01 12.49
C ARG A 127 4.84 19.45 13.59
N GLY A 128 6.15 19.37 13.36
CA GLY A 128 7.12 18.77 14.27
C GLY A 128 7.18 17.24 14.25
N PHE A 129 6.55 16.56 13.29
CA PHE A 129 6.62 15.11 13.13
C PHE A 129 6.48 14.68 11.68
N ARG A 130 7.09 13.53 11.32
CA ARG A 130 7.07 12.99 9.96
C ARG A 130 5.66 12.56 9.52
N PRO A 131 5.05 13.20 8.51
CA PRO A 131 3.75 12.79 8.02
C PRO A 131 3.89 11.61 7.04
N TYR A 132 2.90 10.71 7.04
CA TYR A 132 2.82 9.56 6.12
C TYR A 132 4.01 8.57 6.15
N PRO A 133 4.52 8.17 7.33
CA PRO A 133 5.76 7.37 7.43
C PRO A 133 5.64 5.97 6.80
N PHE A 134 4.44 5.36 6.82
CA PHE A 134 4.24 4.06 6.19
C PHE A 134 4.35 4.13 4.67
N ALA A 135 3.86 5.22 4.07
CA ALA A 135 3.97 5.43 2.64
C ALA A 135 5.42 5.50 2.17
N GLU A 136 6.25 6.25 2.91
CA GLU A 136 7.68 6.36 2.63
C GLU A 136 8.40 5.03 2.80
N SER A 137 8.12 4.31 3.90
CA SER A 137 8.68 2.99 4.16
C SER A 137 8.34 1.99 3.04
N LEU A 138 7.07 1.93 2.63
CA LEU A 138 6.64 1.06 1.53
C LEU A 138 7.30 1.49 0.21
N ALA A 139 7.37 2.79 -0.09
CA ALA A 139 8.03 3.28 -1.30
C ALA A 139 9.51 2.89 -1.37
N GLY A 140 10.25 2.97 -0.25
CA GLY A 140 11.64 2.49 -0.16
C GLY A 140 11.76 1.01 -0.52
N GLN A 141 10.96 0.17 0.12
CA GLN A 141 10.94 -1.28 -0.11
C GLN A 141 10.56 -1.64 -1.56
N LEU A 142 9.63 -0.90 -2.16
CA LEU A 142 9.22 -1.10 -3.54
C LEU A 142 10.32 -0.75 -4.54
N ARG A 143 11.17 0.25 -4.24
CA ARG A 143 12.34 0.62 -5.07
C ARG A 143 13.44 -0.43 -4.97
N GLU A 144 13.77 -0.85 -3.75
CA GLU A 144 14.77 -1.90 -3.50
C GLU A 144 14.37 -3.22 -4.17
N GLY A 145 13.11 -3.63 -4.00
CA GLY A 145 12.58 -4.84 -4.61
C GLY A 145 12.47 -4.82 -6.14
N ALA A 146 12.57 -3.64 -6.77
CA ALA A 146 12.61 -3.51 -8.23
C ALA A 146 14.04 -3.69 -8.80
N HIS A 147 15.08 -3.42 -8.01
CA HIS A 147 16.47 -3.63 -8.42
C HIS A 147 16.91 -5.10 -8.40
N VAL A 148 16.21 -5.94 -7.63
CA VAL A 148 16.50 -7.38 -7.54
C VAL A 148 15.89 -8.16 -8.71
N GLU A 149 14.68 -7.81 -9.17
CA GLU A 149 14.00 -8.51 -10.27
C GLU A 149 14.49 -8.10 -11.67
N SER A 150 15.32 -7.07 -11.83
CA SER A 150 15.87 -6.64 -13.13
C SER A 150 17.23 -7.25 -13.47
N ARG A 151 17.73 -8.17 -12.63
CA ARG A 151 19.02 -8.86 -12.78
C ARG A 151 18.86 -10.35 -13.09
N ASP A 152 17.63 -10.84 -13.17
CA ASP A 152 17.23 -12.18 -13.62
C ASP A 152 16.56 -12.07 -15.00
#